data_AF-A0A6A6AVK1-F1
#
_entry.id   AF-A0A6A6AVK1-F1
#
_cell.length_a   1.000
_cell.length_b   1.000
_cell.length_c   1.000
_cell.angle_alpha   90.00
_cell.angle_beta   90.00
_cell.angle_gamma   90.00
#
_symmetry.space_group_name_H-M   'P 1'
#
loop_
_entity.id
_entity.type
_entity.pdbx_description
1 polymer ?
#
loop_
_entity_poly.entity_id
_entity_poly.type
_entity_poly.pdbx_seq_one_letter_code
_entity_poly.pdbx_strand_id
1 'polypeptide(L)'
;MYLLFFLRHLMQTEDYVLGRPSVKLRKIEAIAIACFFSAYLYSGNKHGPVLLRGVFAKLSKRFTSWQMVVITVLWLYSGRNFSKIIGHARPEPLENIYTPSYFRTIWITTALDAGFWTAMPIGSKWFRDLCSITFTAYYMVSTDQAEEKVRKVRATLTLDQIRASWEKNTSPYISTLTKLLRPCQMRYPRGLSAYRGRKTLHTRRR
;
A
#
# COMPACT_ATOMS: atom_id res chain seq x y z
N MET A 1 2.02 18.67 -12.47
CA MET A 1 2.78 17.60 -11.78
C MET A 1 2.23 17.34 -10.37
N TYR A 2 2.01 18.37 -9.54
CA TYR A 2 1.39 18.24 -8.21
C TYR A 2 -0.04 17.66 -8.22
N LEU A 3 -0.88 18.03 -9.19
CA LEU A 3 -2.25 17.49 -9.32
C LEU A 3 -2.27 15.98 -9.58
N LEU A 4 -1.35 15.48 -10.44
CA LEU A 4 -1.21 14.05 -10.73
C LEU A 4 -0.65 13.28 -9.53
N PHE A 5 0.25 13.90 -8.76
CA PHE A 5 0.78 13.32 -7.54
C PHE A 5 -0.31 13.22 -6.46
N PHE A 6 -1.12 14.27 -6.31
CA PHE A 6 -2.21 14.33 -5.35
C PHE A 6 -3.36 13.38 -5.70
N LEU A 7 -3.77 13.31 -6.97
CA LEU A 7 -4.79 12.36 -7.44
C LEU A 7 -4.32 10.90 -7.32
N ARG A 8 -3.05 10.63 -7.62
CA ARG A 8 -2.46 9.30 -7.41
C ARG A 8 -2.43 8.91 -5.94
N HIS A 9 -2.11 9.85 -5.05
CA HIS A 9 -2.10 9.59 -3.61
C HIS A 9 -3.51 9.32 -3.08
N LEU A 10 -4.50 10.13 -3.49
CA LEU A 10 -5.90 9.94 -3.12
C LEU A 10 -6.46 8.60 -3.60
N MET A 11 -6.26 8.20 -4.85
CA MET A 11 -6.79 6.90 -5.32
C MET A 11 -6.04 5.69 -4.77
N GLN A 12 -4.73 5.76 -4.56
CA GLN A 12 -4.02 4.69 -3.84
C GLN A 12 -4.54 4.54 -2.40
N THR A 13 -4.99 5.61 -1.74
CA THR A 13 -5.56 5.46 -0.39
C THR A 13 -6.90 4.73 -0.41
N GLU A 14 -7.76 4.95 -1.41
CA GLU A 14 -9.08 4.31 -1.49
C GLU A 14 -9.01 2.80 -1.78
N ASP A 15 -8.12 2.40 -2.70
CA ASP A 15 -7.92 0.98 -3.08
C ASP A 15 -7.47 0.11 -1.89
N TYR A 16 -6.66 0.68 -1.01
CA TYR A 16 -6.08 -0.03 0.11
C TYR A 16 -6.98 0.01 1.35
N VAL A 17 -7.69 1.12 1.59
CA VAL A 17 -8.70 1.23 2.67
C VAL A 17 -9.88 0.28 2.42
N LEU A 18 -10.28 0.07 1.16
CA LEU A 18 -11.32 -0.92 0.80
C LEU A 18 -10.81 -2.37 0.86
N GLY A 19 -9.50 -2.55 1.01
CA GLY A 19 -8.85 -3.84 1.21
C GLY A 19 -8.56 -4.62 -0.07
N ARG A 20 -8.51 -3.97 -1.23
CA ARG A 20 -8.17 -4.66 -2.48
C ARG A 20 -7.48 -3.71 -3.47
N PRO A 21 -6.16 -3.82 -3.68
CA PRO A 21 -5.45 -3.03 -4.70
C PRO A 21 -5.89 -3.47 -6.10
N SER A 22 -6.97 -2.87 -6.62
CA SER A 22 -7.59 -3.30 -7.87
C SER A 22 -6.72 -2.92 -9.07
N VAL A 23 -6.21 -3.93 -9.78
CA VAL A 23 -5.49 -3.72 -11.07
C VAL A 23 -6.39 -2.99 -12.09
N LYS A 24 -7.72 -3.16 -11.98
CA LYS A 24 -8.70 -2.49 -12.84
C LYS A 24 -8.72 -0.98 -12.61
N LEU A 25 -8.64 -0.53 -11.36
CA LEU A 25 -8.63 0.90 -11.03
C LEU A 25 -7.32 1.53 -11.51
N ARG A 26 -6.17 0.90 -11.23
CA ARG A 26 -4.86 1.31 -11.79
C ARG A 26 -4.84 1.37 -13.32
N LYS A 27 -5.60 0.51 -14.01
CA LYS A 27 -5.76 0.54 -15.48
C LYS A 27 -6.62 1.73 -15.92
N ILE A 28 -7.76 1.95 -15.25
CA ILE A 28 -8.67 3.08 -15.52
C ILE A 28 -7.94 4.41 -15.30
N GLU A 29 -7.13 4.53 -14.24
CA GLU A 29 -6.28 5.71 -13.98
C GLU A 29 -5.33 6.00 -15.14
N ALA A 30 -4.58 4.98 -15.57
CA ALA A 30 -3.60 5.13 -16.64
C ALA A 30 -4.28 5.56 -17.94
N ILE A 31 -5.45 4.99 -18.24
CA ILE A 31 -6.27 5.35 -19.40
C ILE A 31 -6.84 6.76 -19.25
N ALA A 32 -7.38 7.12 -18.09
CA ALA A 32 -7.95 8.44 -17.82
C ALA A 32 -6.90 9.55 -17.97
N ILE A 33 -5.68 9.33 -17.46
CA ILE A 33 -4.56 10.26 -17.63
C ILE A 33 -4.20 10.38 -19.12
N ALA A 34 -4.09 9.26 -19.84
CA ALA A 34 -3.79 9.29 -21.28
C ALA A 34 -4.88 10.02 -22.08
N CYS A 35 -6.15 9.76 -21.79
CA CYS A 35 -7.30 10.44 -22.40
C CYS A 35 -7.32 11.93 -22.08
N PHE A 36 -7.06 12.33 -20.83
CA PHE A 36 -6.99 13.72 -20.41
C PHE A 36 -5.92 14.50 -21.20
N PHE A 37 -4.71 13.95 -21.30
CA PHE A 37 -3.64 14.60 -22.06
C PHE A 37 -3.88 14.57 -23.58
N SER A 38 -4.53 13.53 -24.10
CA SER A 38 -4.96 13.47 -25.50
C SER A 38 -6.01 14.55 -25.81
N ALA A 39 -7.02 14.70 -24.95
CA ALA A 39 -8.04 15.75 -25.05
C ALA A 39 -7.45 17.16 -24.89
N TYR A 40 -6.46 17.32 -24.00
CA TYR A 40 -5.70 18.56 -23.84
C TYR A 40 -4.88 18.90 -25.10
N LEU A 41 -4.31 17.89 -25.78
CA LEU A 41 -3.60 18.07 -27.04
C LEU A 41 -4.55 18.50 -28.18
N TYR A 42 -5.75 17.92 -28.20
CA TYR A 42 -6.79 18.23 -29.20
C TYR A 42 -7.41 19.62 -29.00
N SER A 43 -7.59 20.03 -27.75
CA SER A 43 -8.19 21.34 -27.40
C SER A 43 -7.17 22.48 -27.31
N GLY A 44 -5.87 22.19 -27.43
CA GLY A 44 -4.80 23.16 -27.29
C GLY A 44 -4.71 24.15 -28.46
N ASN A 45 -4.83 25.44 -28.18
CA ASN A 45 -4.65 26.52 -29.16
C ASN A 45 -3.30 26.40 -29.90
N LYS A 46 -3.29 26.71 -31.20
CA LYS A 46 -2.09 26.66 -32.09
C LYS A 46 -0.91 27.53 -31.61
N HIS A 47 -1.12 28.41 -30.64
CA HIS A 47 -0.12 29.36 -30.14
C HIS A 47 0.26 29.01 -28.70
N GLY A 48 1.48 28.51 -28.51
CA GLY A 48 2.03 28.20 -27.19
C GLY A 48 2.25 29.45 -26.31
N PRO A 49 2.56 29.25 -25.02
CA PRO A 49 2.83 30.31 -24.07
C PRO A 49 3.96 31.23 -24.57
N VAL A 50 3.78 32.54 -24.38
CA VAL A 50 4.56 33.61 -25.03
C VAL A 50 6.08 33.46 -24.83
N LEU A 51 6.50 32.89 -23.70
CA LEU A 51 7.90 32.79 -23.27
C LEU A 51 8.80 31.87 -24.13
N LEU A 52 8.24 30.92 -24.90
CA LEU A 52 9.05 29.95 -25.66
C LEU A 52 8.91 30.07 -27.19
N ARG A 53 8.24 31.12 -27.68
CA ARG A 53 7.93 31.29 -29.12
C ARG A 53 9.17 31.32 -30.03
N GLY A 54 10.30 31.87 -29.57
CA GLY A 54 11.49 32.13 -30.41
C GLY A 54 12.28 30.88 -30.82
N VAL A 55 12.39 29.89 -29.93
CA VAL A 55 13.14 28.64 -30.20
C VAL A 55 12.34 27.70 -31.10
N PHE A 56 11.01 27.76 -30.99
CA PHE A 56 10.07 26.82 -31.58
C PHE A 56 9.56 27.20 -32.98
N ALA A 57 9.70 28.47 -33.37
CA ALA A 57 9.29 28.95 -34.69
C ALA A 57 10.12 28.35 -35.86
N LYS A 58 11.37 27.92 -35.60
CA LYS A 58 12.26 27.39 -36.65
C LYS A 58 12.07 25.89 -36.95
N LEU A 59 11.42 25.14 -36.04
CA LEU A 59 11.33 23.66 -36.13
C LEU A 59 9.93 23.16 -36.57
N SER A 60 8.93 24.04 -36.67
CA SER A 60 7.52 23.65 -36.70
C SER A 60 6.79 24.12 -37.96
N LYS A 61 6.67 23.24 -38.97
CA LYS A 61 5.71 23.42 -40.09
C LYS A 61 4.44 22.56 -39.95
N ARG A 62 4.42 21.56 -39.06
CA ARG A 62 3.26 20.67 -38.81
C ARG A 62 2.93 20.38 -37.34
N PHE A 63 3.93 20.29 -36.46
CA PHE A 63 3.72 20.03 -35.02
C PHE A 63 4.36 21.12 -34.18
N THR A 64 3.60 21.76 -33.28
CA THR A 64 4.17 22.78 -32.39
C THR A 64 5.10 22.12 -31.38
N SER A 65 6.18 22.80 -30.99
CA SER A 65 7.19 22.15 -30.16
C SER A 65 6.72 21.78 -28.76
N TRP A 66 5.73 22.50 -28.20
CA TRP A 66 5.11 22.09 -26.94
C TRP A 66 4.27 20.81 -27.11
N GLN A 67 3.59 20.63 -28.25
CA GLN A 67 2.90 19.38 -28.58
C GLN A 67 3.90 18.23 -28.69
N MET A 68 5.09 18.44 -29.27
CA MET A 68 6.14 17.41 -29.33
C MET A 68 6.61 16.99 -27.93
N VAL A 69 6.76 17.95 -26.99
CA VAL A 69 7.09 17.64 -25.60
C VAL A 69 5.97 16.85 -24.92
N VAL A 70 4.71 17.24 -25.10
CA VAL A 70 3.59 16.51 -24.50
C VAL A 70 3.42 15.12 -25.13
N ILE A 71 3.59 14.98 -26.44
CA ILE A 71 3.56 13.69 -27.15
C ILE A 71 4.68 12.78 -26.66
N THR A 72 5.90 13.28 -26.50
CA THR A 72 7.03 12.48 -26.00
C THR A 72 6.81 12.06 -24.54
N VAL A 73 6.30 12.94 -23.68
CA VAL A 73 5.93 12.58 -22.29
C VAL A 73 4.79 11.56 -22.25
N LEU A 74 3.76 11.73 -23.08
CA LEU A 74 2.63 10.80 -23.21
C LEU A 74 3.10 9.43 -23.71
N TRP A 75 4.01 9.40 -24.67
CA TRP A 75 4.62 8.19 -25.21
C TRP A 75 5.41 7.44 -24.14
N LEU A 76 6.29 8.13 -23.40
CA LEU A 76 7.05 7.55 -22.28
C LEU A 76 6.12 7.05 -21.16
N TYR A 77 5.07 7.79 -20.84
CA TYR A 77 4.08 7.39 -19.84
C TYR A 77 3.29 6.14 -20.26
N SER A 78 2.86 6.10 -21.52
CA SER A 78 2.16 4.96 -22.12
C SER A 78 3.06 3.73 -22.14
N GLY A 79 4.32 3.88 -22.54
CA GLY A 79 5.31 2.79 -22.51
C GLY A 79 5.51 2.22 -21.11
N ARG A 80 5.63 3.08 -20.09
CA ARG A 80 5.78 2.66 -18.68
C ARG A 80 4.54 1.96 -18.11
N ASN A 81 3.35 2.30 -18.61
CA ASN A 81 2.08 1.67 -18.18
C ASN A 81 1.54 0.63 -19.18
N PHE A 82 2.31 0.30 -20.23
CA PHE A 82 1.90 -0.56 -21.33
C PHE A 82 1.40 -1.93 -20.85
N SER A 83 2.11 -2.53 -19.90
CA SER A 83 1.73 -3.82 -19.28
C SER A 83 0.36 -3.75 -18.60
N LYS A 84 0.01 -2.63 -17.97
CA LYS A 84 -1.30 -2.44 -17.31
C LYS A 84 -2.42 -2.23 -18.34
N ILE A 85 -2.15 -1.48 -19.41
CA ILE A 85 -3.13 -1.14 -20.44
C ILE A 85 -3.54 -2.39 -21.23
N ILE A 86 -2.57 -3.22 -21.61
CA ILE A 86 -2.81 -4.45 -22.38
C ILE A 86 -3.50 -5.55 -21.55
N GLY A 87 -3.43 -5.47 -20.23
CA GLY A 87 -3.99 -6.52 -19.36
C GLY A 87 -3.04 -7.69 -19.11
N HIS A 88 -1.78 -7.58 -19.55
CA HIS A 88 -0.68 -8.42 -19.07
C HIS A 88 -0.01 -7.84 -17.83
N ALA A 89 -0.76 -7.12 -17.00
CA ALA A 89 -0.32 -6.87 -15.65
C ALA A 89 -0.21 -8.25 -14.99
N ARG A 90 0.94 -8.57 -14.39
CA ARG A 90 1.03 -9.80 -13.57
C ARG A 90 -0.15 -9.76 -12.60
N PRO A 91 -1.06 -10.74 -12.64
CA PRO A 91 -2.09 -10.82 -11.62
C PRO A 91 -1.36 -10.88 -10.28
N GLU A 92 -1.74 -10.04 -9.32
CA GLU A 92 -1.11 -10.14 -8.00
C GLU A 92 -1.40 -11.54 -7.46
N PRO A 93 -0.36 -12.35 -7.18
CA PRO A 93 -0.52 -13.79 -6.97
C PRO A 93 -1.40 -14.12 -5.76
N LEU A 94 -1.61 -13.16 -4.86
CA LEU A 94 -2.46 -13.30 -3.68
C LEU A 94 -3.96 -13.08 -3.98
N GLU A 95 -4.33 -12.42 -5.08
CA GLU A 95 -5.72 -12.02 -5.34
C GLU A 95 -6.68 -13.20 -5.53
N ASN A 96 -6.19 -14.32 -6.09
CA ASN A 96 -7.02 -15.50 -6.34
C ASN A 96 -7.08 -16.46 -5.14
N ILE A 97 -6.14 -16.33 -4.20
CA ILE A 97 -5.97 -17.28 -3.10
C ILE A 97 -6.66 -16.77 -1.83
N TYR A 98 -6.78 -15.44 -1.66
CA TYR A 98 -7.25 -14.83 -0.42
C TYR A 98 -8.51 -13.98 -0.60
N THR A 99 -9.34 -13.95 0.44
CA THR A 99 -10.55 -13.13 0.49
C THR A 99 -10.22 -11.64 0.75
N PRO A 100 -11.07 -10.69 0.35
CA PRO A 100 -10.86 -9.27 0.65
C PRO A 100 -10.69 -8.97 2.15
N SER A 101 -11.37 -9.72 3.02
CA SER A 101 -11.23 -9.60 4.47
C SER A 101 -9.83 -9.96 4.97
N TYR A 102 -9.16 -10.92 4.32
CA TYR A 102 -7.76 -11.25 4.63
C TYR A 102 -6.86 -10.04 4.37
N PHE A 103 -6.99 -9.39 3.22
CA PHE A 103 -6.21 -8.21 2.88
C PHE A 103 -6.44 -7.05 3.86
N ARG A 104 -7.69 -6.75 4.25
CA ARG A 104 -7.99 -5.75 5.30
C ARG A 104 -7.26 -6.06 6.61
N THR A 105 -7.27 -7.32 6.99
CA THR A 105 -6.59 -7.78 8.21
C THR A 105 -5.09 -7.57 8.09
N ILE A 106 -4.48 -7.97 6.96
CA ILE A 106 -3.07 -7.76 6.70
C ILE A 106 -2.70 -6.28 6.70
N TRP A 107 -3.53 -5.41 6.11
CA TRP A 107 -3.31 -3.95 6.12
C TRP A 107 -3.28 -3.38 7.53
N ILE A 108 -4.27 -3.75 8.35
CA ILE A 108 -4.33 -3.34 9.75
C ILE A 108 -3.08 -3.83 10.50
N THR A 109 -2.70 -5.10 10.32
CA THR A 109 -1.52 -5.66 11.01
C THR A 109 -0.20 -5.03 10.56
N THR A 110 -0.08 -4.67 9.28
CA THR A 110 1.13 -4.05 8.72
C THR A 110 1.26 -2.60 9.17
N ALA A 111 0.16 -1.85 9.18
CA ALA A 111 0.14 -0.48 9.73
C ALA A 111 0.45 -0.49 11.24
N LEU A 112 -0.05 -1.49 11.97
CA LEU A 112 0.26 -1.68 13.38
C LEU A 112 1.75 -1.95 13.59
N ASP A 113 2.35 -2.88 12.84
CA ASP A 113 3.78 -3.17 12.91
C ASP A 113 4.64 -1.94 12.59
N ALA A 114 4.32 -1.22 11.51
CA ALA A 114 5.02 -0.01 11.11
C ALA A 114 4.93 1.09 12.19
N GLY A 115 3.76 1.27 12.81
CA GLY A 115 3.55 2.23 13.88
C GLY A 115 4.39 1.93 15.13
N PHE A 116 4.40 0.67 15.57
CA PHE A 116 5.20 0.23 16.72
C PHE A 116 6.71 0.33 16.46
N TRP A 117 7.18 -0.06 15.28
CA TRP A 117 8.59 0.08 14.92
C TRP A 117 9.02 1.53 14.74
N THR A 118 8.10 2.44 14.44
CA THR A 118 8.39 3.88 14.34
C THR A 118 8.41 4.55 15.72
N ALA A 119 7.59 4.07 16.66
CA ALA A 119 7.60 4.53 18.06
C ALA A 119 8.75 3.94 18.89
N MET A 120 9.36 2.85 18.43
CA MET A 120 10.41 2.11 19.14
C MET A 120 11.59 2.94 19.72
N PRO A 121 12.17 3.94 19.04
CA PRO A 121 13.27 4.75 19.60
C PRO A 121 12.85 5.62 20.79
N ILE A 122 11.56 5.75 21.09
CA ILE A 122 11.06 6.50 22.24
C ILE A 122 11.28 5.69 23.52
N GLY A 123 12.04 6.24 24.48
CA GLY A 123 12.37 5.55 25.73
C GLY A 123 11.22 5.48 26.75
N SER A 124 10.35 6.48 26.82
CA SER A 124 9.24 6.50 27.79
C SER A 124 8.09 5.60 27.34
N LYS A 125 7.69 4.64 28.20
CA LYS A 125 6.66 3.66 27.89
C LYS A 125 5.30 4.28 27.55
N TRP A 126 4.85 5.25 28.34
CA TRP A 126 3.56 5.90 28.13
C TRP A 126 3.51 6.70 26.82
N PHE A 127 4.55 7.50 26.56
CA PHE A 127 4.63 8.30 25.34
C PHE A 127 4.79 7.41 24.10
N ARG A 128 5.58 6.34 24.20
CA ARG A 128 5.73 5.34 23.14
C ARG A 128 4.40 4.68 22.79
N ASP A 129 3.58 4.34 23.78
CA ASP A 129 2.27 3.73 23.57
C ASP A 129 1.26 4.70 22.93
N LEU A 130 1.34 6.00 23.23
CA LEU A 130 0.53 7.02 22.55
C LEU A 130 0.99 7.23 21.11
N CYS A 131 2.29 7.41 20.90
CA CYS A 131 2.88 7.59 19.58
C CYS A 131 2.67 6.37 18.68
N SER A 132 2.71 5.15 19.22
CA SER A 132 2.48 3.94 18.41
C SER A 132 1.07 3.93 17.81
N ILE A 133 0.05 4.33 18.58
CA ILE A 133 -1.33 4.45 18.08
C ILE A 133 -1.43 5.53 17.00
N THR A 134 -0.85 6.71 17.26
CA THR A 134 -0.87 7.81 16.28
C THR A 134 -0.15 7.44 14.99
N PHE A 135 1.01 6.79 15.07
CA PHE A 135 1.75 6.31 13.90
C PHE A 135 1.01 5.19 13.18
N THR A 136 0.35 4.28 13.90
CA THR A 136 -0.51 3.27 13.26
C THR A 136 -1.65 3.92 12.48
N ALA A 137 -2.31 4.94 13.03
CA ALA A 137 -3.35 5.67 12.31
C ALA A 137 -2.80 6.39 11.06
N TYR A 138 -1.62 7.01 11.19
CA TYR A 138 -0.92 7.63 10.06
C TYR A 138 -0.59 6.61 8.95
N TYR A 139 -0.04 5.45 9.32
CA TYR A 139 0.33 4.40 8.37
C TYR A 139 -0.86 3.62 7.81
N MET A 140 -2.01 3.66 8.48
CA MET A 140 -3.26 3.10 7.96
C MET A 140 -3.76 3.92 6.75
N VAL A 141 -3.50 5.24 6.75
CA VAL A 141 -3.73 6.10 5.58
C VAL A 141 -2.61 5.92 4.55
N SER A 142 -1.35 5.90 4.99
CA SER A 142 -0.17 5.75 4.12
C SER A 142 0.35 4.32 4.03
N THR A 143 -0.37 3.46 3.30
CA THR A 143 -0.07 2.01 3.22
C THR A 143 1.25 1.68 2.53
N ASP A 144 1.58 2.36 1.42
CA ASP A 144 2.84 2.14 0.70
C ASP A 144 4.06 2.37 1.60
N GLN A 145 4.00 3.43 2.42
CA GLN A 145 5.07 3.75 3.37
C GLN A 145 5.15 2.74 4.50
N ALA A 146 3.99 2.23 4.95
CA ALA A 146 3.93 1.17 5.96
C ALA A 146 4.62 -0.10 5.46
N GLU A 147 4.29 -0.55 4.26
CA GLU A 147 4.93 -1.72 3.65
C GLU A 147 6.42 -1.52 3.44
N GLU A 148 6.83 -0.35 2.94
CA GLU A 148 8.24 -0.05 2.74
C GLU A 148 9.02 -0.05 4.06
N LYS A 149 8.44 0.54 5.11
CA LYS A 149 8.98 0.50 6.47
C LYS A 149 9.10 -0.95 6.96
N VAL A 150 8.05 -1.75 6.81
CA VAL A 150 8.04 -3.15 7.24
C VAL A 150 9.08 -3.98 6.50
N ARG A 151 9.21 -3.76 5.19
CA ARG A 151 10.20 -4.44 4.34
C ARG A 151 11.62 -4.11 4.76
N LYS A 152 11.91 -2.83 5.03
CA LYS A 152 13.22 -2.38 5.52
C LYS A 152 13.55 -2.98 6.88
N VAL A 153 12.60 -2.94 7.83
CA VAL A 153 12.81 -3.49 9.18
C VAL A 153 13.01 -5.01 9.14
N ARG A 154 12.23 -5.75 8.34
CA ARG A 154 12.38 -7.20 8.19
C ARG A 154 13.71 -7.59 7.54
N ALA A 155 14.27 -6.73 6.68
CA ALA A 155 15.58 -6.96 6.10
C ALA A 155 16.72 -6.75 7.13
N THR A 156 16.53 -5.87 8.11
CA THR A 156 17.51 -5.56 9.17
C THR A 156 16.93 -5.91 10.55
N LEU A 157 16.47 -7.14 10.71
CA LEU A 157 15.70 -7.55 11.88
C LEU A 157 16.59 -7.64 13.13
N THR A 158 16.25 -6.87 14.16
CA THR A 158 16.89 -6.91 15.49
C THR A 158 15.98 -7.57 16.52
N LEU A 159 16.57 -8.11 17.60
CA LEU A 159 15.82 -8.73 18.69
C LEU A 159 14.79 -7.79 19.32
N ASP A 160 15.14 -6.52 19.47
CA ASP A 160 14.25 -5.53 20.07
C ASP A 160 13.06 -5.22 19.17
N GLN A 161 13.23 -5.26 17.84
CA GLN A 161 12.11 -5.12 16.89
C GLN A 161 11.16 -6.31 16.95
N ILE A 162 11.69 -7.52 17.15
CA ILE A 162 10.86 -8.72 17.40
C ILE A 162 10.11 -8.57 18.72
N ARG A 163 10.78 -8.16 19.79
CA ARG A 163 10.14 -7.92 21.10
C ARG A 163 9.03 -6.89 20.99
N ALA A 164 9.30 -5.74 20.36
CA ALA A 164 8.29 -4.70 20.13
C ALA A 164 7.10 -5.23 19.32
N SER A 165 7.35 -6.06 18.30
CA SER A 165 6.28 -6.69 17.50
C SER A 165 5.46 -7.71 18.30
N TRP A 166 6.01 -8.29 19.36
CA TRP A 166 5.31 -9.23 20.24
C TRP A 166 4.54 -8.51 21.35
N GLU A 167 5.14 -7.47 21.95
CA GLU A 167 4.56 -6.67 23.02
C GLU A 167 3.41 -5.76 22.56
N LYS A 168 3.22 -5.56 21.24
CA LYS A 168 2.10 -4.75 20.71
C LYS A 168 0.72 -5.24 21.20
N ASN A 169 0.55 -6.55 21.38
CA ASN A 169 -0.69 -7.17 21.86
C ASN A 169 -0.93 -6.99 23.36
N THR A 170 0.13 -6.76 24.14
CA THR A 170 0.05 -6.58 25.60
C THR A 170 -0.09 -5.11 26.00
N SER A 171 0.02 -4.17 25.04
CA SER A 171 -0.21 -2.75 25.31
C SER A 171 -1.65 -2.51 25.78
N PRO A 172 -1.87 -1.68 26.82
CA PRO A 172 -3.18 -1.50 27.43
C PRO A 172 -4.20 -0.94 26.43
N TYR A 173 -3.78 -0.02 25.55
CA TYR A 173 -4.65 0.62 24.56
C TYR A 173 -5.08 -0.31 23.42
N ILE A 174 -4.17 -1.13 22.89
CA ILE A 174 -4.55 -2.11 21.86
C ILE A 174 -5.37 -3.24 22.49
N SER A 175 -5.08 -3.62 23.73
CA SER A 175 -5.86 -4.63 24.46
C SER A 175 -7.31 -4.19 24.67
N THR A 176 -7.56 -2.94 25.06
CA THR A 176 -8.93 -2.42 25.22
C THR A 176 -9.66 -2.34 23.88
N LEU A 177 -9.00 -1.82 22.83
CA LEU A 177 -9.57 -1.77 21.48
C LEU A 177 -9.89 -3.17 20.95
N THR A 178 -8.99 -4.14 21.15
CA THR A 178 -9.20 -5.53 20.74
C THR A 178 -10.33 -6.17 21.52
N LYS A 179 -10.44 -5.92 22.84
CA LYS A 179 -11.55 -6.43 23.66
C LYS A 179 -12.90 -5.87 23.22
N LEU A 180 -12.93 -4.61 22.77
CA LEU A 180 -14.14 -3.96 22.28
C LEU A 180 -14.55 -4.48 20.89
N LEU A 181 -13.58 -4.67 19.99
CA LEU A 181 -13.80 -5.15 18.62
C LEU A 181 -13.99 -6.67 18.55
N ARG A 182 -13.61 -7.40 19.60
CA ARG A 182 -13.79 -8.86 19.65
C ARG A 182 -15.28 -9.15 19.72
N PRO A 183 -15.86 -9.88 18.76
CA PRO A 183 -17.24 -10.30 18.87
C PRO A 183 -17.41 -11.15 20.14
N CYS A 184 -18.27 -10.68 21.05
CA CYS A 184 -18.66 -11.41 22.24
C CYS A 184 -19.54 -12.60 21.85
N GLN A 185 -18.97 -13.69 21.34
CA GLN A 185 -19.51 -15.06 21.46
C GLN A 185 -18.74 -16.03 20.58
N MET A 186 -17.85 -16.78 21.21
CA MET A 186 -17.61 -18.17 20.83
C MET A 186 -18.03 -19.02 22.01
N ARG A 187 -19.35 -19.30 22.09
CA ARG A 187 -19.92 -20.27 23.02
C ARG A 187 -19.69 -21.67 22.45
N TYR A 188 -18.42 -22.08 22.32
CA TYR A 188 -18.12 -23.48 22.04
C TYR A 188 -18.30 -24.28 23.33
N PRO A 189 -18.96 -25.46 23.28
CA PRO A 189 -18.89 -26.38 24.40
C PRO A 189 -17.43 -26.80 24.58
N ARG A 190 -16.83 -26.43 25.72
CA ARG A 190 -15.49 -26.89 26.09
C ARG A 190 -15.56 -28.39 26.39
N GLY A 191 -15.45 -29.20 25.34
CA GLY A 191 -15.58 -30.66 25.41
C GLY A 191 -14.62 -31.44 24.52
N LEU A 192 -13.70 -30.78 23.80
CA LEU A 192 -12.64 -31.49 23.08
C LEU A 192 -11.50 -31.79 24.05
N SER A 193 -11.65 -32.88 24.80
CA SER A 193 -10.51 -33.56 25.42
C SER A 193 -9.61 -34.02 24.29
N ALA A 194 -8.53 -33.27 24.01
CA ALA A 194 -7.54 -33.69 23.04
C ALA A 194 -7.00 -35.04 23.49
N TYR A 195 -7.34 -36.10 22.75
CA TYR A 195 -6.79 -37.42 22.97
C TYR A 195 -5.28 -37.35 22.71
N ARG A 196 -4.52 -37.10 23.78
CA ARG A 196 -3.06 -37.04 23.72
C ARG A 196 -2.59 -38.45 23.41
N GLY A 197 -2.21 -38.69 22.16
CA GLY A 197 -1.67 -39.96 21.69
C GLY A 197 -0.63 -40.48 22.68
N ARG A 198 -0.93 -41.66 23.24
CA ARG A 198 -0.10 -42.38 24.21
C ARG A 198 1.28 -42.56 23.57
N LYS A 199 2.32 -41.99 24.20
CA LYS A 199 3.71 -42.21 23.76
C LYS A 199 3.98 -43.71 23.76
N THR A 200 4.21 -44.28 22.58
CA THR A 200 4.78 -45.63 22.46
C THR A 200 6.19 -45.57 23.05
N LEU A 201 6.35 -46.20 24.21
CA LEU A 201 7.66 -46.52 24.78
C LEU A 201 8.36 -47.46 23.79
N HIS A 202 9.20 -46.92 22.92
CA HIS A 202 10.27 -47.72 22.34
C HIS A 202 11.34 -47.89 23.42
N THR A 203 11.15 -48.95 24.21
CA THR A 203 12.13 -49.52 25.10
C THR A 203 13.41 -49.76 24.33
N ARG A 204 14.46 -49.01 24.67
CA ARG A 204 15.83 -49.25 24.25
C ARG A 204 16.41 -50.37 25.12
N ARG A 205 16.65 -51.56 24.55
CA ARG A 205 17.58 -52.63 24.97
C ARG A 205 17.74 -53.55 23.74
N ARG A 206 18.90 -53.87 23.19
CA ARG A 206 20.32 -53.71 23.52
C ARG A 206 21.07 -53.41 22.23
#